data_AF-A0A7J3PAG8-F1
#
_entry.id   AF-A0A7J3PAG8-F1
#
_cell.length_a   1.000
_cell.length_b   1.000
_cell.length_c   1.000
_cell.angle_alpha   90.00
_cell.angle_beta   90.00
_cell.angle_gamma   90.00
#
_symmetry.space_group_name_H-M   'P 1'
#
loop_
_entity.id
_entity.type
_entity.pdbx_description
1 polymer ?
#
loop_
_entity_poly.entity_id
_entity_poly.type
_entity_poly.pdbx_seq_one_letter_code
_entity_poly.pdbx_strand_id
1 'polypeptide(L)'
;MRELQLLDELRKRELERIREFLKNGQFDLSRWEELRRMVYKPVPLRIEVVVDDCTLREGLQMAGLVIPKPEDSCEIACMLREIGVERLEVMTYTKADQQAVKLMQDRGLGDMLAAWCRAAKEDVDLALKLDFKQVGISHPVSFIHFEKWMDKPLEELVRRVVETVSYAVEHGLTVFVHGEDSTRAEWEFERIFINAVAEAGAKVYR
;
A
#
# COMPACT_ATOMS: atom_id res chain seq x y z
N MET A 1 2.73 39.80 16.60
CA MET A 1 2.03 40.04 17.88
C MET A 1 0.51 40.07 17.77
N ARG A 2 -0.09 40.94 16.94
CA ARG A 2 -1.56 41.01 16.77
C ARG A 2 -2.19 39.74 16.18
N GLU A 3 -1.52 39.09 15.23
CA GLU A 3 -1.96 37.80 14.66
C GLU A 3 -1.96 36.69 15.71
N LEU A 4 -0.95 36.64 16.58
CA LEU A 4 -0.88 35.65 17.66
C LEU A 4 -1.99 35.86 18.70
N GLN A 5 -2.39 37.11 18.98
CA GLN A 5 -3.51 37.40 19.87
C GLN A 5 -4.84 36.93 19.26
N LEU A 6 -5.06 37.14 17.96
CA LEU A 6 -6.23 36.64 17.25
C LEU A 6 -6.30 35.10 17.27
N LEU A 7 -5.15 34.44 17.06
CA LEU A 7 -5.03 32.98 17.13
C LEU A 7 -5.27 32.46 18.56
N ASP A 8 -4.87 33.19 19.59
CA ASP A 8 -5.14 32.82 20.99
C ASP A 8 -6.63 32.86 21.32
N GLU A 9 -7.35 33.87 20.83
CA GLU A 9 -8.81 33.96 20.98
C GLU A 9 -9.53 32.83 20.25
N LEU A 10 -9.12 32.52 19.01
CA LEU A 10 -9.65 31.39 18.24
C LEU A 10 -9.42 30.07 18.98
N ARG A 11 -8.19 29.83 19.46
CA ARG A 11 -7.80 28.65 20.24
C ARG A 11 -8.68 28.49 21.48
N LYS A 12 -8.88 29.55 22.26
CA LYS A 12 -9.71 29.50 23.48
C LYS A 12 -11.15 29.08 23.16
N ARG A 13 -11.77 29.67 22.14
CA ARG A 13 -13.13 29.34 21.71
C ARG A 13 -13.26 27.88 21.23
N GLU A 14 -12.29 27.40 20.45
CA GLU A 14 -12.28 26.00 19.99
C GLU A 14 -12.16 25.03 21.17
N LEU A 15 -11.26 25.28 22.12
CA LEU A 15 -11.07 24.43 23.30
C LEU A 15 -12.28 24.43 24.24
N GLU A 16 -12.95 25.56 24.41
CA GLU A 16 -14.18 25.65 25.21
C GLU A 16 -15.31 24.80 24.62
N ARG A 17 -15.54 24.88 23.29
CA ARG A 17 -16.50 24.02 22.59
C ARG A 17 -16.15 22.54 22.77
N ILE A 18 -14.89 22.15 22.56
CA ILE A 18 -14.46 20.75 22.74
C ILE A 18 -14.75 20.27 24.16
N ARG A 19 -14.42 21.07 25.18
CA ARG A 19 -14.70 20.74 26.59
C ARG A 19 -16.18 20.54 26.88
N GLU A 20 -17.06 21.30 26.23
CA GLU A 20 -18.50 21.15 26.39
C GLU A 20 -19.03 19.79 25.88
N PHE A 21 -18.48 19.30 24.76
CA PHE A 21 -18.80 17.95 24.26
C PHE A 21 -18.39 16.85 25.24
N LEU A 22 -17.25 17.02 25.92
CA LEU A 22 -16.67 16.02 26.83
C LEU A 22 -17.32 15.99 28.24
N LYS A 23 -18.15 16.98 28.62
CA LYS A 23 -18.75 17.05 29.97
C LYS A 23 -19.78 15.97 30.27
N ASN A 24 -20.45 15.43 29.24
CA ASN A 24 -21.43 14.36 29.44
C ASN A 24 -20.73 13.03 29.11
N GLY A 25 -20.36 12.25 30.13
CA GLY A 25 -19.65 10.98 29.97
C GLY A 25 -20.45 9.84 29.32
N GLN A 26 -21.58 10.15 28.67
CA GLN A 26 -22.37 9.19 27.89
C GLN A 26 -22.15 9.47 26.40
N PHE A 27 -21.91 8.39 25.63
CA PHE A 27 -21.76 8.46 24.19
C PHE A 27 -23.09 8.85 23.53
N ASP A 28 -23.01 9.81 22.58
CA ASP A 28 -24.12 10.21 21.72
C ASP A 28 -23.58 10.38 20.29
N LEU A 29 -24.19 9.68 19.32
CA LEU A 29 -23.70 9.65 17.94
C LEU A 29 -23.77 11.02 17.25
N SER A 30 -24.80 11.81 17.52
CA SER A 30 -24.99 13.12 16.89
C SER A 30 -23.95 14.12 17.40
N ARG A 31 -23.73 14.14 18.72
CA ARG A 31 -22.69 14.96 19.37
C ARG A 31 -21.29 14.50 18.99
N TRP A 32 -21.08 13.19 18.83
CA TRP A 32 -19.82 12.65 18.31
C TRP A 32 -19.56 13.14 16.88
N GLU A 33 -20.53 13.07 15.98
CA GLU A 33 -20.37 13.56 14.60
C GLU A 33 -20.13 15.07 14.54
N GLU A 34 -20.75 15.87 15.41
CA GLU A 34 -20.48 17.29 15.52
C GLU A 34 -19.05 17.58 16.01
N LEU A 35 -18.63 16.91 17.10
CA LEU A 35 -17.26 16.99 17.62
C LEU A 35 -16.24 16.54 16.57
N ARG A 36 -16.52 15.43 15.88
CA ARG A 36 -15.68 14.88 14.82
C ARG A 36 -15.48 15.90 13.72
N ARG A 37 -16.54 16.52 13.19
CA ARG A 37 -16.43 17.55 12.14
C ARG A 37 -15.69 18.82 12.60
N MET A 38 -15.75 19.13 13.90
CA MET A 38 -15.07 20.28 14.47
C MET A 38 -13.57 20.03 14.64
N VAL A 39 -13.19 18.86 15.17
CA VAL A 39 -11.80 18.50 15.48
C VAL A 39 -11.07 17.96 14.25
N TYR A 40 -11.76 17.15 13.46
CA TYR A 40 -11.29 16.65 12.18
C TYR A 40 -12.01 17.43 11.09
N LYS A 41 -11.33 18.41 10.49
CA LYS A 41 -11.81 19.05 9.26
C LYS A 41 -11.51 18.07 8.12
N PRO A 42 -12.49 17.30 7.61
CA PRO A 42 -12.22 16.42 6.49
C PRO A 42 -11.77 17.28 5.31
N VAL A 43 -10.58 17.00 4.79
CA VAL A 43 -10.14 17.58 3.53
C VAL A 43 -10.72 16.67 2.44
N PRO A 44 -11.71 17.11 1.65
CA PRO A 44 -12.23 16.30 0.56
C PRO A 44 -11.11 16.12 -0.46
N LEU A 45 -10.60 14.90 -0.57
CA LEU A 45 -9.66 14.54 -1.60
C LEU A 45 -10.46 14.31 -2.88
N ARG A 46 -10.28 15.17 -3.89
CA ARG A 46 -10.77 14.92 -5.25
C ARG A 46 -9.80 13.99 -5.95
N ILE A 47 -9.76 12.75 -5.48
CA ILE A 47 -8.88 11.71 -6.02
C ILE A 47 -9.71 10.55 -6.52
N GLU A 48 -9.19 9.89 -7.53
CA GLU A 48 -9.66 8.57 -7.93
C GLU A 48 -9.20 7.57 -6.87
N VAL A 49 -10.13 6.74 -6.39
CA VAL A 49 -9.85 5.71 -5.39
C VAL A 49 -9.77 4.40 -6.14
N VAL A 50 -8.64 3.71 -5.98
CA VAL A 50 -8.42 2.38 -6.56
C VAL A 50 -8.59 1.34 -5.46
N VAL A 51 -9.48 0.37 -5.67
CA VAL A 51 -9.61 -0.82 -4.83
C VAL A 51 -8.60 -1.85 -5.30
N ASP A 52 -7.58 -2.05 -4.46
CA ASP A 52 -6.56 -3.07 -4.65
C ASP A 52 -6.73 -4.20 -3.65
N ASP A 53 -7.15 -5.37 -4.16
CA ASP A 53 -7.45 -6.54 -3.34
C ASP A 53 -6.22 -7.45 -3.22
N CYS A 54 -6.00 -7.95 -2.00
CA CYS A 54 -4.87 -8.81 -1.68
C CYS A 54 -5.29 -10.19 -1.14
N THR A 55 -6.53 -10.62 -1.38
CA THR A 55 -7.04 -11.94 -0.96
C THR A 55 -6.18 -13.08 -1.48
N LEU A 56 -5.76 -13.02 -2.75
CA LEU A 56 -4.93 -14.03 -3.40
C LEU A 56 -3.42 -13.86 -3.15
N ARG A 57 -3.06 -13.04 -2.15
CA ARG A 57 -1.68 -12.75 -1.78
C ARG A 57 -1.51 -12.67 -0.26
N GLU A 58 -2.01 -11.65 0.43
CA GLU A 58 -2.00 -11.55 1.92
C GLU A 58 -2.94 -12.62 2.50
N GLY A 59 -4.14 -12.75 1.92
CA GLY A 59 -5.17 -13.66 2.44
C GLY A 59 -4.70 -15.11 2.48
N LEU A 60 -3.85 -15.51 1.53
CA LEU A 60 -3.26 -16.86 1.47
C LEU A 60 -2.21 -17.12 2.56
N GLN A 61 -1.71 -16.08 3.24
CA GLN A 61 -0.76 -16.20 4.34
C GLN A 61 -1.46 -16.45 5.70
N MET A 62 -2.80 -16.51 5.72
CA MET A 62 -3.56 -16.83 6.92
C MET A 62 -3.21 -18.23 7.44
N ALA A 63 -2.87 -18.32 8.74
CA ALA A 63 -2.54 -19.59 9.37
C ALA A 63 -3.68 -20.61 9.27
N GLY A 64 -3.35 -21.84 8.90
CA GLY A 64 -4.31 -22.94 8.74
C GLY A 64 -4.99 -23.02 7.37
N LEU A 65 -4.68 -22.10 6.45
CA LEU A 65 -5.17 -22.15 5.07
C LEU A 65 -4.34 -23.13 4.25
N VAL A 66 -5.01 -23.94 3.42
CA VAL A 66 -4.36 -24.84 2.46
C VAL A 66 -4.23 -24.10 1.14
N ILE A 67 -3.09 -24.24 0.47
CA ILE A 67 -2.86 -23.65 -0.86
C ILE A 67 -4.04 -24.02 -1.78
N PRO A 68 -4.82 -23.04 -2.28
CA PRO A 68 -5.97 -23.30 -3.12
C PRO A 68 -5.53 -23.93 -4.44
N LYS A 69 -6.44 -24.65 -5.09
CA LYS A 69 -6.17 -25.11 -6.46
C LYS A 69 -6.14 -23.89 -7.38
N PRO A 70 -5.38 -23.95 -8.50
CA PRO A 70 -5.34 -22.86 -9.47
C PRO A 70 -6.72 -22.39 -9.96
N GLU A 71 -7.65 -23.33 -10.11
CA GLU A 71 -9.02 -23.06 -10.54
C GLU A 71 -9.81 -22.27 -9.47
N ASP A 72 -9.67 -22.62 -8.20
CA ASP A 72 -10.33 -21.95 -7.08
C ASP A 72 -9.84 -20.48 -6.97
N SER A 73 -8.52 -20.26 -7.11
CA SER A 73 -7.95 -18.92 -7.16
C SER A 73 -8.49 -18.09 -8.32
N CYS A 74 -8.63 -18.70 -9.51
CA CYS A 74 -9.18 -18.03 -10.69
C CYS A 74 -10.67 -17.68 -10.51
N GLU A 75 -11.44 -18.54 -9.85
CA GLU A 75 -12.86 -18.27 -9.51
C GLU A 75 -12.98 -17.08 -8.56
N ILE A 76 -12.17 -17.05 -7.48
CA ILE A 76 -12.10 -15.89 -6.57
C ILE A 76 -11.75 -14.62 -7.34
N ALA A 77 -10.74 -14.65 -8.21
CA ALA A 77 -10.35 -13.51 -9.01
C ALA A 77 -11.51 -13.00 -9.91
N CYS A 78 -12.29 -13.92 -10.51
CA CYS A 78 -13.46 -13.56 -11.31
C CYS A 78 -14.52 -12.87 -10.45
N MET A 79 -14.80 -13.37 -9.24
CA MET A 79 -15.74 -12.74 -8.30
C MET A 79 -15.26 -11.35 -7.87
N LEU A 80 -13.96 -11.18 -7.60
CA LEU A 80 -13.37 -9.88 -7.26
C LEU A 80 -13.53 -8.86 -8.40
N ARG A 81 -13.34 -9.30 -9.65
CA ARG A 81 -13.63 -8.47 -10.82
C ARG A 81 -15.12 -8.08 -10.89
N GLU A 82 -16.03 -9.00 -10.62
CA GLU A 82 -17.48 -8.75 -10.69
C GLU A 82 -17.97 -7.71 -9.67
N ILE A 83 -17.34 -7.65 -8.50
CA ILE A 83 -17.67 -6.65 -7.46
C ILE A 83 -16.97 -5.30 -7.68
N GLY A 84 -16.16 -5.15 -8.73
CA GLY A 84 -15.53 -3.90 -9.11
C GLY A 84 -14.18 -3.62 -8.46
N VAL A 85 -13.43 -4.65 -8.03
CA VAL A 85 -12.00 -4.49 -7.74
C VAL A 85 -11.31 -3.97 -8.99
N GLU A 86 -10.23 -3.19 -8.84
CA GLU A 86 -9.49 -2.58 -9.96
C GLU A 86 -8.09 -3.16 -10.12
N ARG A 87 -7.45 -3.52 -9.01
CA ARG A 87 -6.16 -4.22 -8.99
C ARG A 87 -6.24 -5.45 -8.07
N LEU A 88 -5.62 -6.55 -8.50
CA LEU A 88 -5.57 -7.80 -7.75
C LEU A 88 -4.13 -8.26 -7.61
N GLU A 89 -3.62 -8.24 -6.39
CA GLU A 89 -2.31 -8.78 -6.07
C GLU A 89 -2.32 -10.31 -6.02
N VAL A 90 -1.32 -10.92 -6.64
CA VAL A 90 -1.15 -12.38 -6.69
C VAL A 90 0.29 -12.80 -6.42
N MET A 91 0.47 -14.00 -5.87
CA MET A 91 1.77 -14.64 -5.78
C MET A 91 2.18 -15.28 -7.11
N THR A 92 3.48 -15.53 -7.28
CA THR A 92 4.06 -16.19 -8.48
C THR A 92 5.07 -17.30 -8.14
N TYR A 93 5.24 -17.62 -6.85
CA TYR A 93 6.36 -18.41 -6.33
C TYR A 93 6.27 -19.90 -6.64
N THR A 94 5.07 -20.47 -6.68
CA THR A 94 4.86 -21.89 -6.93
C THR A 94 4.34 -22.13 -8.35
N LYS A 95 4.44 -23.39 -8.82
CA LYS A 95 3.83 -23.78 -10.10
C LYS A 95 2.31 -23.61 -10.09
N ALA A 96 1.67 -23.84 -8.93
CA ALA A 96 0.23 -23.64 -8.78
C ALA A 96 -0.14 -22.16 -8.92
N ASP A 97 0.64 -21.26 -8.34
CA ASP A 97 0.43 -19.81 -8.48
C ASP A 97 0.55 -19.38 -9.96
N GLN A 98 1.60 -19.84 -10.66
CA GLN A 98 1.81 -19.51 -12.07
C GLN A 98 0.69 -20.08 -12.97
N GLN A 99 0.16 -21.26 -12.65
CA GLN A 99 -1.00 -21.82 -13.32
C GLN A 99 -2.26 -20.98 -13.05
N ALA A 100 -2.47 -20.53 -11.81
CA ALA A 100 -3.60 -19.69 -11.44
C ALA A 100 -3.57 -18.35 -12.21
N VAL A 101 -2.40 -17.70 -12.25
CA VAL A 101 -2.17 -16.48 -13.04
C VAL A 101 -2.53 -16.71 -14.51
N LYS A 102 -2.07 -17.82 -15.10
CA LYS A 102 -2.36 -18.11 -16.51
C LYS A 102 -3.86 -18.30 -16.75
N LEU A 103 -4.55 -19.03 -15.86
CA LEU A 103 -6.00 -19.19 -15.94
C LEU A 103 -6.73 -17.84 -15.83
N MET A 104 -6.31 -16.96 -14.93
CA MET A 104 -6.89 -15.62 -14.78
C MET A 104 -6.68 -14.77 -16.04
N GLN A 105 -5.49 -14.82 -16.65
CA GLN A 105 -5.20 -14.13 -17.90
C GLN A 105 -6.06 -14.63 -19.06
N ASP A 106 -6.24 -15.95 -19.17
CA ASP A 106 -7.10 -16.57 -20.19
C ASP A 106 -8.59 -16.21 -20.00
N ARG A 107 -8.99 -15.77 -18.79
CA ARG A 107 -10.29 -15.19 -18.47
C ARG A 107 -10.38 -13.68 -18.68
N GLY A 108 -9.31 -13.04 -19.18
CA GLY A 108 -9.26 -11.61 -19.48
C GLY A 108 -9.02 -10.72 -18.25
N LEU A 109 -8.43 -11.24 -17.17
CA LEU A 109 -8.11 -10.45 -15.97
C LEU A 109 -6.71 -9.81 -16.01
N GLY A 110 -5.91 -10.08 -17.06
CA GLY A 110 -4.48 -9.74 -17.09
C GLY A 110 -4.13 -8.29 -16.74
N ASP A 111 -4.97 -7.32 -17.12
CA ASP A 111 -4.71 -5.89 -16.86
C ASP A 111 -4.89 -5.50 -15.38
N MET A 112 -5.74 -6.22 -14.66
CA MET A 112 -5.99 -6.04 -13.22
C MET A 112 -4.90 -6.71 -12.37
N LEU A 113 -4.25 -7.76 -12.87
CA LEU A 113 -3.32 -8.55 -12.07
C LEU A 113 -2.02 -7.77 -11.80
N ALA A 114 -1.56 -7.84 -10.56
CA ALA A 114 -0.27 -7.33 -10.15
C ALA A 114 0.56 -8.41 -9.45
N ALA A 115 1.78 -8.65 -9.94
CA ALA A 115 2.68 -9.60 -9.28
C ALA A 115 3.30 -8.94 -8.05
N TRP A 116 3.26 -9.63 -6.92
CA TRP A 116 4.05 -9.24 -5.75
C TRP A 116 5.50 -9.67 -5.93
N CYS A 117 6.42 -8.71 -5.80
CA CYS A 117 7.84 -8.87 -6.01
C CYS A 117 8.61 -8.40 -4.77
N ARG A 118 9.67 -9.12 -4.42
CA ARG A 118 10.72 -8.55 -3.57
C ARG A 118 11.49 -7.49 -4.36
N ALA A 119 12.27 -6.66 -3.67
CA ALA A 119 13.28 -5.79 -4.29
C ALA A 119 14.44 -6.63 -4.88
N ALA A 120 14.16 -7.38 -5.94
CA ALA A 120 15.06 -8.30 -6.61
C ALA A 120 14.69 -8.35 -8.10
N LYS A 121 15.72 -8.30 -8.95
CA LYS A 121 15.53 -8.31 -10.40
C LYS A 121 14.85 -9.60 -10.89
N GLU A 122 15.16 -10.72 -10.24
CA GLU A 122 14.66 -12.05 -10.60
C GLU A 122 13.13 -12.15 -10.43
N ASP A 123 12.57 -11.46 -9.44
CA ASP A 123 11.12 -11.42 -9.23
C ASP A 123 10.43 -10.60 -10.33
N VAL A 124 11.07 -9.51 -10.79
CA VAL A 124 10.59 -8.70 -11.94
C VAL A 124 10.69 -9.48 -13.24
N ASP A 125 11.79 -10.19 -13.48
CA ASP A 125 11.98 -11.04 -14.66
C ASP A 125 10.92 -12.15 -14.73
N LEU A 126 10.53 -12.72 -13.58
CA LEU A 126 9.43 -13.69 -13.51
C LEU A 126 8.08 -13.04 -13.85
N ALA A 127 7.81 -11.84 -13.34
CA ALA A 127 6.59 -11.11 -13.66
C ALA A 127 6.51 -10.79 -15.18
N LEU A 128 7.61 -10.35 -15.79
CA LEU A 128 7.70 -10.12 -17.23
C LEU A 128 7.46 -11.40 -18.04
N LYS A 129 8.06 -12.53 -17.61
CA LYS A 129 7.85 -13.83 -18.25
C LYS A 129 6.40 -14.32 -18.20
N LEU A 130 5.67 -13.89 -17.18
CA LEU A 130 4.26 -14.20 -16.99
C LEU A 130 3.35 -13.10 -17.58
N ASP A 131 3.87 -12.21 -18.42
CA ASP A 131 3.10 -11.16 -19.11
C ASP A 131 2.31 -10.22 -18.18
N PHE A 132 2.82 -9.96 -16.97
CA PHE A 132 2.23 -8.94 -16.09
C PHE A 132 2.43 -7.53 -16.67
N LYS A 133 1.48 -6.64 -16.39
CA LYS A 133 1.58 -5.20 -16.69
C LYS A 133 1.87 -4.35 -15.46
N GLN A 134 1.69 -4.93 -14.27
CA GLN A 134 1.82 -4.24 -12.99
C GLN A 134 2.60 -5.10 -12.00
N VAL A 135 3.44 -4.46 -11.18
CA VAL A 135 4.19 -5.12 -10.10
C VAL A 135 4.16 -4.30 -8.82
N GLY A 136 4.05 -5.00 -7.69
CA GLY A 136 4.22 -4.46 -6.35
C GLY A 136 5.57 -4.83 -5.79
N ILE A 137 6.47 -3.86 -5.63
CA ILE A 137 7.81 -4.11 -5.06
C ILE A 137 7.79 -3.84 -3.57
N SER A 138 8.02 -4.86 -2.75
CA SER A 138 8.02 -4.76 -1.30
C SER A 138 9.43 -4.71 -0.71
N HIS A 139 9.63 -3.78 0.22
CA HIS A 139 10.85 -3.69 1.01
C HIS A 139 10.55 -3.08 2.39
N PRO A 140 11.11 -3.62 3.49
CA PRO A 140 10.92 -3.01 4.80
C PRO A 140 11.60 -1.64 4.88
N VAL A 141 11.01 -0.73 5.66
CA VAL A 141 11.52 0.65 5.82
C VAL A 141 11.82 1.01 7.27
N SER A 142 11.55 0.12 8.23
CA SER A 142 11.89 0.34 9.64
C SER A 142 13.28 -0.17 9.99
N PHE A 143 13.99 0.54 10.87
CA PHE A 143 15.32 0.14 11.31
C PHE A 143 15.33 -1.20 12.05
N ILE A 144 14.21 -1.59 12.67
CA ILE A 144 14.06 -2.89 13.33
C ILE A 144 14.22 -4.02 12.31
N HIS A 145 13.65 -3.87 11.12
CA HIS A 145 13.82 -4.85 10.04
C HIS A 145 15.22 -4.86 9.43
N PHE A 146 16.00 -3.79 9.62
CA PHE A 146 17.38 -3.70 9.13
C PHE A 146 18.39 -4.38 10.05
N GLU A 147 17.97 -4.94 11.18
CA GLU A 147 18.83 -5.75 12.06
C GLU A 147 19.52 -6.89 11.29
N LYS A 148 18.84 -7.49 10.30
CA LYS A 148 19.41 -8.52 9.41
C LYS A 148 20.42 -8.01 8.37
N TRP A 149 20.61 -6.69 8.29
CA TRP A 149 21.50 -5.99 7.35
C TRP A 149 22.35 -4.93 8.06
N MET A 150 22.77 -5.18 9.31
CA MET A 150 23.56 -4.23 10.10
C MET A 150 24.86 -3.77 9.44
N ASP A 151 25.41 -4.56 8.51
CA ASP A 151 26.63 -4.25 7.75
C ASP A 151 26.36 -3.41 6.49
N LYS A 152 25.10 -3.15 6.15
CA LYS A 152 24.71 -2.46 4.93
C LYS A 152 24.41 -0.99 5.19
N PRO A 153 25.02 -0.05 4.44
CA PRO A 153 24.65 1.36 4.54
C PRO A 153 23.23 1.57 4.00
N LEU A 154 22.50 2.54 4.56
CA LEU A 154 21.12 2.85 4.15
C LEU A 154 21.05 3.19 2.66
N GLU A 155 22.07 3.84 2.13
CA GLU A 155 22.19 4.16 0.71
C GLU A 155 22.21 2.91 -0.18
N GLU A 156 22.83 1.81 0.27
CA GLU A 156 22.81 0.55 -0.47
C GLU A 156 21.41 -0.09 -0.46
N LEU A 157 20.70 -0.02 0.67
CA LEU A 157 19.34 -0.53 0.79
C LEU A 157 18.36 0.25 -0.11
N VAL A 158 18.43 1.58 -0.08
CA VAL A 158 17.62 2.44 -0.96
C VAL A 158 17.96 2.19 -2.43
N ARG A 159 19.25 2.17 -2.78
CA ARG A 159 19.71 1.96 -4.15
C ARG A 159 19.19 0.65 -4.73
N ARG A 160 19.21 -0.44 -3.95
CA ARG A 160 18.67 -1.73 -4.39
C ARG A 160 17.20 -1.65 -4.81
N VAL A 161 16.37 -0.96 -4.03
CA VAL A 161 14.95 -0.80 -4.36
C VAL A 161 14.78 0.09 -5.58
N VAL A 162 15.49 1.23 -5.63
CA VAL A 162 15.49 2.16 -6.77
C VAL A 162 15.88 1.45 -8.06
N GLU A 163 16.97 0.67 -8.07
CA GLU A 163 17.40 -0.11 -9.23
C GLU A 163 16.34 -1.12 -9.68
N THR A 164 15.65 -1.78 -8.74
CA THR A 164 14.57 -2.72 -9.06
C THR A 164 13.35 -1.99 -9.64
N VAL A 165 12.97 -0.84 -9.08
CA VAL A 165 11.86 0.00 -9.57
C VAL A 165 12.18 0.51 -10.97
N SER A 166 13.35 1.13 -11.17
CA SER A 166 13.79 1.63 -12.47
C SER A 166 13.80 0.53 -13.52
N TYR A 167 14.32 -0.65 -13.18
CA TYR A 167 14.33 -1.80 -14.07
C TYR A 167 12.91 -2.20 -14.50
N ALA A 168 11.97 -2.31 -13.56
CA ALA A 168 10.58 -2.64 -13.88
C ALA A 168 9.91 -1.57 -14.77
N VAL A 169 10.14 -0.28 -14.47
CA VAL A 169 9.61 0.85 -15.26
C VAL A 169 10.20 0.86 -16.68
N GLU A 170 11.50 0.64 -16.84
CA GLU A 170 12.19 0.57 -18.14
C GLU A 170 11.63 -0.56 -19.03
N HIS A 171 11.11 -1.62 -18.42
CA HIS A 171 10.46 -2.73 -19.12
C HIS A 171 8.95 -2.54 -19.31
N GLY A 172 8.44 -1.34 -19.03
CA GLY A 172 7.05 -0.95 -19.31
C GLY A 172 6.04 -1.40 -18.25
N LEU A 173 6.48 -1.83 -17.07
CA LEU A 173 5.60 -2.19 -15.97
C LEU A 173 5.12 -0.95 -15.22
N THR A 174 3.85 -0.97 -14.78
CA THR A 174 3.37 -0.03 -13.77
C THR A 174 3.82 -0.51 -12.39
N VAL A 175 4.55 0.33 -11.67
CA VAL A 175 5.15 -0.04 -10.38
C VAL A 175 4.44 0.68 -9.24
N PHE A 176 4.10 -0.08 -8.20
CA PHE A 176 3.78 0.42 -6.87
C PHE A 176 4.75 -0.18 -5.86
N VAL A 177 5.07 0.57 -4.81
CA VAL A 177 6.07 0.18 -3.80
C VAL A 177 5.38 0.02 -2.45
N HIS A 178 5.72 -1.05 -1.74
CA HIS A 178 5.26 -1.32 -0.39
C HIS A 178 6.38 -1.01 0.60
N GLY A 179 6.18 0.00 1.44
CA GLY A 179 6.98 0.25 2.63
C GLY A 179 6.53 -0.70 3.73
N GLU A 180 7.13 -1.88 3.80
CA GLU A 180 6.82 -2.81 4.88
C GLU A 180 7.25 -2.19 6.22
N ASP A 181 6.34 -2.23 7.19
CA ASP A 181 6.54 -1.66 8.53
C ASP A 181 6.67 -0.12 8.61
N SER A 182 6.10 0.60 7.63
CA SER A 182 6.09 2.07 7.57
C SER A 182 5.64 2.76 8.86
N THR A 183 4.65 2.22 9.57
CA THR A 183 4.15 2.83 10.82
C THR A 183 5.16 2.84 11.98
N ARG A 184 6.27 2.11 11.85
CA ARG A 184 7.39 2.08 12.82
C ARG A 184 8.71 2.58 12.21
N ALA A 185 8.66 3.12 11.00
CA ALA A 185 9.84 3.65 10.32
C ALA A 185 10.26 5.00 10.91
N GLU A 186 11.54 5.33 10.76
CA GLU A 186 12.01 6.68 11.03
C GLU A 186 11.60 7.58 9.87
N TRP A 187 10.78 8.60 10.17
CA TRP A 187 10.10 9.42 9.17
C TRP A 187 11.08 10.08 8.18
N GLU A 188 12.22 10.57 8.64
CA GLU A 188 13.19 11.20 7.74
C GLU A 188 13.79 10.21 6.74
N PHE A 189 14.03 8.97 7.16
CA PHE A 189 14.48 7.91 6.26
C PHE A 189 13.38 7.51 5.27
N GLU A 190 12.16 7.27 5.77
CA GLU A 190 11.03 6.86 4.92
C GLU A 190 10.70 7.94 3.88
N ARG A 191 10.72 9.22 4.26
CA ARG A 191 10.55 10.36 3.34
C ARG A 191 11.57 10.34 2.21
N ILE A 192 12.86 10.07 2.52
CA ILE A 192 13.91 9.95 1.51
C ILE A 192 13.63 8.76 0.59
N PHE A 193 13.25 7.62 1.17
CA PHE A 193 12.92 6.40 0.43
C PHE A 193 11.74 6.62 -0.54
N ILE A 194 10.65 7.23 -0.08
CA ILE A 194 9.46 7.56 -0.88
C ILE A 194 9.84 8.43 -2.08
N ASN A 195 10.61 9.50 -1.85
CA ASN A 195 11.04 10.39 -2.94
C ASN A 195 11.93 9.64 -3.94
N ALA A 196 12.86 8.82 -3.46
CA ALA A 196 13.76 8.06 -4.33
C ALA A 196 13.02 7.08 -5.25
N VAL A 197 12.03 6.33 -4.72
CA VAL A 197 11.25 5.41 -5.56
C VAL A 197 10.26 6.13 -6.48
N ALA A 198 9.75 7.29 -6.08
CA ALA A 198 8.92 8.14 -6.92
C ALA A 198 9.74 8.72 -8.10
N GLU A 199 10.95 9.20 -7.84
CA GLU A 199 11.91 9.65 -8.87
C GLU A 199 12.30 8.53 -9.83
N ALA A 200 12.40 7.29 -9.33
CA ALA A 200 12.63 6.09 -10.14
C ALA A 200 11.42 5.69 -11.01
N GLY A 201 10.25 6.32 -10.81
CA GLY A 201 9.06 6.13 -11.64
C GLY A 201 7.94 5.32 -11.00
N ALA A 202 8.03 4.96 -9.71
CA ALA A 202 6.90 4.35 -9.00
C ALA A 202 5.68 5.29 -9.00
N LYS A 203 4.49 4.74 -9.25
CA LYS A 203 3.23 5.50 -9.33
C LYS A 203 2.53 5.63 -7.98
N VAL A 204 2.75 4.66 -7.09
CA VAL A 204 2.10 4.58 -5.77
C VAL A 204 3.11 4.10 -4.74
N TYR A 205 3.08 4.70 -3.56
CA TYR A 205 3.74 4.20 -2.35
C TYR A 205 2.66 3.89 -1.30
N ARG A 206 2.79 2.78 -0.59
CA ARG A 206 1.87 2.38 0.48
C ARG A 206 2.52 1.48 1.52
#